data_AF-A0A3B0UIQ4-F1
#
_entry.id   AF-A0A3B0UIQ4-F1
#
_cell.length_a   1.000
_cell.length_b   1.000
_cell.length_c   1.000
_cell.angle_alpha   90.00
_cell.angle_beta   90.00
_cell.angle_gamma   90.00
#
_symmetry.space_group_name_H-M   'P 1'
#
loop_
_entity.id
_entity.type
_entity.pdbx_description
1 polymer ?
#
loop_
_entity_poly.entity_id
_entity_poly.type
_entity_poly.pdbx_seq_one_letter_code
_entity_poly.pdbx_strand_id
1 'polypeptide(L)'
;TEQVEGAIEQITITLRDLHNISYGDADDFSIFDQTSLLDTINTVTASLTAFLGVIAGISLLVGGIGIMNIMLVSVTERTREIGIRKAIGALRRDILAQFLLESLLLSLLGGVLGILLGWGVSVVAGAAFDVPALVEASTVLLSFGFAAAVGLIFGIYPAWRASSLRPIEALRYE
;
A
#
# COMPACT_ATOMS: atom_id res chain seq x y z
N THR A 1 -6.37 -32.26 -3.98
CA THR A 1 -5.36 -32.38 -5.04
C THR A 1 -5.04 -33.84 -5.31
N GLU A 2 -4.63 -34.61 -4.30
CA GLU A 2 -4.28 -36.04 -4.45
C GLU A 2 -5.39 -36.92 -5.06
N GLN A 3 -6.67 -36.70 -4.70
CA GLN A 3 -7.80 -37.42 -5.31
C GLN A 3 -8.12 -36.99 -6.75
N VAL A 4 -7.79 -35.75 -7.13
CA VAL A 4 -8.02 -35.23 -8.48
C VAL A 4 -6.93 -35.73 -9.42
N GLU A 5 -5.69 -35.73 -8.96
CA GLU A 5 -4.54 -36.25 -9.69
C GLU A 5 -4.69 -37.76 -9.96
N GLY A 6 -5.10 -38.53 -8.96
CA GLY A 6 -5.43 -39.96 -9.14
C GLY A 6 -6.62 -40.22 -10.05
N ALA A 7 -7.63 -39.33 -10.07
CA ALA A 7 -8.75 -39.43 -11.00
C ALA A 7 -8.34 -39.11 -12.44
N ILE A 8 -7.49 -38.10 -12.64
CA ILE A 8 -6.93 -37.75 -13.96
C ILE A 8 -6.10 -38.91 -14.50
N GLU A 9 -5.28 -39.55 -13.67
CA GLU A 9 -4.48 -40.71 -14.06
C GLU A 9 -5.38 -41.88 -14.51
N GLN A 10 -6.42 -42.21 -13.74
CA GLN A 10 -7.38 -43.27 -14.10
C GLN A 10 -8.15 -42.94 -15.38
N ILE A 11 -8.56 -41.69 -15.58
CA ILE A 11 -9.23 -41.23 -16.80
C ILE A 11 -8.27 -41.33 -17.99
N THR A 12 -6.99 -40.96 -17.82
CA THR A 12 -5.97 -41.04 -18.86
C THR A 12 -5.75 -42.48 -19.31
N ILE A 13 -5.59 -43.41 -18.37
CA ILE A 13 -5.42 -44.84 -18.66
C ILE A 13 -6.64 -45.39 -19.39
N THR A 14 -7.85 -45.07 -18.91
CA THR A 14 -9.10 -45.53 -19.53
C THR A 14 -9.28 -44.99 -20.96
N LEU A 15 -8.93 -43.74 -21.21
CA LEU A 15 -9.02 -43.12 -22.54
C LEU A 15 -7.98 -43.69 -23.51
N ARG A 16 -6.75 -43.97 -23.06
CA ARG A 16 -5.73 -44.63 -23.89
C ARG A 16 -6.15 -46.03 -24.30
N ASP A 17 -6.74 -46.80 -23.39
CA ASP A 17 -7.26 -48.13 -23.69
C ASP A 17 -8.41 -48.06 -24.71
N LEU A 18 -9.32 -47.08 -24.58
CA LEU A 18 -10.43 -46.87 -25.52
C LEU A 18 -9.96 -46.41 -26.92
N HIS A 19 -8.90 -45.60 -26.98
CA HIS A 19 -8.31 -45.10 -28.23
C HIS A 19 -7.25 -46.04 -28.82
N ASN A 20 -6.97 -47.21 -28.21
CA ASN A 20 -5.91 -48.15 -28.62
C ASN A 20 -4.53 -47.48 -28.78
N ILE A 21 -4.19 -46.53 -27.91
CA ILE A 21 -2.90 -45.83 -27.94
C ILE A 21 -1.85 -46.71 -27.26
N SER A 22 -0.79 -47.06 -27.98
CA SER A 22 0.24 -47.97 -27.46
C SER A 22 1.21 -47.26 -26.52
N TYR A 23 1.92 -48.02 -25.68
CA TYR A 23 2.91 -47.48 -24.74
C TYR A 23 4.05 -46.78 -25.52
N GLY A 24 4.04 -45.45 -25.52
CA GLY A 24 5.04 -44.61 -26.18
C GLY A 24 4.50 -43.70 -27.29
N ASP A 25 3.25 -43.91 -27.71
CA ASP A 25 2.57 -43.00 -28.63
C ASP A 25 2.02 -41.77 -27.89
N ALA A 26 1.92 -40.65 -28.60
CA ALA A 26 1.39 -39.41 -28.06
C ALA A 26 -0.14 -39.49 -27.90
N ASP A 27 -0.66 -38.90 -26.82
CA ASP A 27 -2.10 -38.81 -26.59
C ASP A 27 -2.79 -37.96 -27.67
N ASP A 28 -3.92 -38.44 -28.19
CA ASP A 28 -4.78 -37.70 -29.13
C ASP A 28 -5.91 -36.93 -28.42
N PHE A 29 -5.93 -36.96 -27.08
CA PHE A 29 -6.91 -36.28 -26.22
C PHE A 29 -6.21 -35.32 -25.25
N SER A 30 -6.94 -34.30 -24.79
CA SER A 30 -6.48 -33.40 -23.72
C SER A 30 -7.46 -33.43 -22.56
N ILE A 31 -6.99 -33.72 -21.36
CA ILE A 31 -7.80 -33.63 -20.14
C ILE A 31 -7.66 -32.21 -19.58
N PHE A 32 -8.77 -31.48 -19.55
CA PHE A 32 -8.84 -30.17 -18.92
C PHE A 32 -9.12 -30.35 -17.43
N ASP A 33 -8.08 -30.16 -16.61
CA ASP A 33 -8.22 -30.10 -15.16
C ASP A 33 -8.63 -28.69 -14.71
N GLN A 34 -9.75 -28.61 -14.00
CA GLN A 34 -10.23 -27.37 -13.42
C GLN A 34 -9.29 -26.83 -12.33
N THR A 35 -8.54 -27.71 -11.66
CA THR A 35 -7.56 -27.33 -10.63
C THR A 35 -6.38 -26.58 -11.24
N SER A 36 -5.80 -27.12 -12.33
CA SER A 36 -4.74 -26.45 -13.11
C SER A 36 -5.15 -25.07 -13.65
N LEU A 37 -6.41 -24.91 -14.09
CA LEU A 37 -6.94 -23.61 -14.50
C LEU A 37 -7.01 -22.62 -13.33
N LEU A 38 -7.52 -23.05 -12.17
CA LEU A 38 -7.59 -22.22 -10.97
C LEU A 38 -6.19 -21.81 -10.48
N ASP A 39 -5.22 -22.73 -10.49
CA ASP A 39 -3.84 -22.45 -10.11
C ASP A 39 -3.18 -21.42 -11.05
N THR A 40 -3.47 -21.52 -12.35
CA THR A 40 -3.02 -20.53 -13.34
C THR A 40 -3.62 -19.15 -13.04
N ILE A 41 -4.93 -19.06 -12.80
CA ILE A 41 -5.62 -17.79 -12.46
C ILE A 41 -5.08 -17.20 -11.15
N ASN A 42 -4.87 -18.04 -10.13
CA ASN A 42 -4.31 -17.62 -8.84
C ASN A 42 -2.90 -17.08 -9.00
N THR A 43 -2.06 -17.74 -9.80
CA THR A 43 -0.68 -17.31 -10.07
C THR A 43 -0.65 -15.97 -10.80
N VAL A 44 -1.51 -15.78 -11.80
CA VAL A 44 -1.63 -14.51 -12.54
C VAL A 44 -2.14 -13.39 -11.61
N THR A 45 -3.20 -13.65 -10.85
CA THR A 45 -3.77 -12.69 -9.89
C THR A 45 -2.74 -12.31 -8.82
N ALA A 46 -1.99 -13.27 -8.27
CA ALA A 46 -0.95 -13.02 -7.29
C ALA A 46 0.18 -12.17 -7.88
N SER A 47 0.60 -12.43 -9.12
CA SER A 47 1.62 -11.66 -9.82
C SER A 47 1.18 -10.21 -10.06
N LEU A 48 -0.07 -10.01 -10.51
CA LEU A 48 -0.65 -8.68 -10.69
C LEU A 48 -0.77 -7.93 -9.36
N THR A 49 -1.20 -8.62 -8.30
CA THR A 49 -1.31 -8.05 -6.95
C THR A 49 0.06 -7.60 -6.43
N ALA A 50 1.09 -8.43 -6.59
CA ALA A 50 2.45 -8.09 -6.21
C ALA A 50 2.98 -6.88 -6.99
N PHE A 51 2.74 -6.86 -8.31
CA PHE A 51 3.15 -5.75 -9.17
C PHE A 51 2.48 -4.42 -8.77
N LEU A 52 1.15 -4.44 -8.56
CA LEU A 52 0.41 -3.28 -8.07
C LEU A 52 0.87 -2.85 -6.67
N GLY A 53 1.19 -3.82 -5.80
CA GLY A 53 1.74 -3.56 -4.48
C GLY A 53 3.09 -2.83 -4.53
N VAL A 54 3.98 -3.21 -5.46
CA VAL A 54 5.27 -2.51 -5.66
C VAL A 54 5.04 -1.08 -6.15
N ILE A 55 4.17 -0.87 -7.13
CA ILE A 55 3.86 0.48 -7.63
C ILE A 55 3.26 1.33 -6.50
N ALA A 56 2.30 0.80 -5.75
CA ALA A 56 1.72 1.47 -4.60
C ALA A 56 2.77 1.82 -3.55
N GLY A 57 3.71 0.92 -3.27
CA GLY A 57 4.82 1.15 -2.35
C GLY A 57 5.76 2.28 -2.81
N ILE A 58 6.09 2.33 -4.11
CA ILE A 58 6.89 3.42 -4.68
C ILE A 58 6.13 4.76 -4.59
N SER A 59 4.85 4.78 -4.97
CA SER A 59 4.01 5.97 -4.86
C SER A 59 3.91 6.48 -3.42
N LEU A 60 3.83 5.57 -2.46
CA LEU A 60 3.82 5.91 -1.04
C LEU A 60 5.13 6.57 -0.60
N LEU A 61 6.26 6.03 -1.05
CA LEU A 61 7.59 6.56 -0.71
C LEU A 61 7.73 7.98 -1.27
N VAL A 62 7.35 8.20 -2.54
CA VAL A 62 7.36 9.54 -3.16
C VAL A 62 6.42 10.49 -2.42
N GLY A 63 5.22 10.05 -2.08
CA GLY A 63 4.27 10.84 -1.28
C GLY A 63 4.81 11.20 0.10
N GLY A 64 5.45 10.24 0.79
CA GLY A 64 6.11 10.45 2.08
C GLY A 64 7.26 11.45 2.01
N ILE A 65 8.10 11.38 0.97
CA ILE A 65 9.13 12.40 0.72
C ILE A 65 8.49 13.78 0.53
N GLY A 66 7.35 13.86 -0.17
CA GLY A 66 6.58 15.08 -0.32
C GLY A 66 6.15 15.69 1.03
N ILE A 67 5.58 14.87 1.91
CA ILE A 67 5.21 15.28 3.27
C ILE A 67 6.45 15.79 4.02
N MET A 68 7.55 15.04 3.99
CA MET A 68 8.79 15.43 4.65
C MET A 68 9.30 16.78 4.14
N ASN A 69 9.26 17.02 2.82
CA ASN A 69 9.75 18.27 2.23
C ASN A 69 8.88 19.47 2.63
N ILE A 70 7.56 19.33 2.52
CA ILE A 70 6.62 20.38 2.96
C ILE A 70 6.85 20.71 4.43
N MET A 71 7.01 19.68 5.27
CA MET A 71 7.28 19.87 6.70
C MET A 71 8.61 20.56 6.94
N LEU A 72 9.70 20.20 6.23
CA LEU A 72 10.98 20.88 6.36
C LEU A 72 10.90 22.36 6.00
N VAL A 73 10.22 22.70 4.89
CA VAL A 73 10.00 24.09 4.49
C VAL A 73 9.19 24.83 5.55
N SER A 74 8.10 24.24 6.06
CA SER A 74 7.27 24.87 7.10
C SER A 74 8.05 25.14 8.40
N VAL A 75 8.97 24.25 8.77
CA VAL A 75 9.83 24.43 9.95
C VAL A 75 10.79 25.59 9.72
N THR A 76 11.36 25.71 8.52
CA THR A 76 12.26 26.82 8.20
C THR A 76 11.53 28.17 8.20
N GLU A 77 10.32 28.24 7.66
CA GLU A 77 9.50 29.46 7.68
C GLU A 77 9.08 29.85 9.11
N ARG A 78 8.72 28.86 9.93
CA ARG A 78 8.28 29.08 11.32
C ARG A 78 9.43 29.09 12.34
N THR A 79 10.70 29.16 11.90
CA THR A 79 11.88 29.07 12.79
C THR A 79 11.83 30.07 13.94
N ARG A 80 11.49 31.34 13.66
CA ARG A 80 11.42 32.41 14.66
C ARG A 80 10.35 32.15 15.71
N GLU A 81 9.17 31.67 15.30
CA GLU A 81 8.08 31.33 16.22
C GLU A 81 8.47 30.18 17.17
N ILE A 82 9.12 29.14 16.63
CA ILE A 82 9.63 28.01 17.43
C ILE A 82 10.68 28.50 18.44
N GLY A 83 11.56 29.41 18.01
CA GLY A 83 12.56 30.05 18.86
C GLY A 83 11.93 30.79 20.04
N ILE A 84 10.90 31.60 19.78
CA ILE A 84 10.17 32.34 20.82
C ILE A 84 9.50 31.37 21.79
N ARG A 85 8.81 30.33 21.30
CA ARG A 85 8.17 29.30 22.16
C ARG A 85 9.19 28.61 23.07
N LYS A 86 10.37 28.27 22.56
CA LYS A 86 11.43 27.65 23.37
C LYS A 86 12.07 28.63 24.35
N ALA A 87 12.17 29.92 24.01
CA ALA A 87 12.68 30.96 24.93
C ALA A 87 11.76 31.19 26.13
N ILE A 88 10.44 31.06 25.95
CA ILE A 88 9.45 31.15 27.04
C ILE A 88 9.25 29.83 27.80
N GLY A 89 10.03 28.78 27.50
CA GLY A 89 10.07 27.54 28.28
C GLY A 89 9.45 26.30 27.64
N ALA A 90 9.04 26.32 26.36
CA ALA A 90 8.54 25.11 25.69
C ALA A 90 9.62 24.01 25.63
N LEU A 91 9.25 22.79 26.01
CA LEU A 91 10.15 21.64 25.98
C LEU A 91 10.31 21.15 24.53
N ARG A 92 11.42 20.45 24.26
CA ARG A 92 11.64 19.82 22.95
C ARG A 92 10.51 18.85 22.58
N ARG A 93 9.93 18.17 23.58
CA ARG A 93 8.84 17.21 23.39
C ARG A 93 7.55 17.88 22.91
N ASP A 94 7.27 19.11 23.35
CA ASP A 94 6.08 19.85 22.96
C ASP A 94 6.14 20.22 21.48
N ILE A 95 7.30 20.73 21.03
CA ILE A 95 7.55 21.06 19.63
C ILE A 95 7.54 19.79 18.77
N LEU A 96 8.17 18.72 19.23
CA LEU A 96 8.17 17.44 18.54
C LEU A 96 6.73 16.91 18.34
N ALA A 97 5.94 16.89 19.41
CA ALA A 97 4.55 16.42 19.37
C ALA A 97 3.69 17.28 18.44
N GLN A 98 3.87 18.61 18.44
CA GLN A 98 3.16 19.51 17.54
C GLN A 98 3.40 19.16 16.07
N PHE A 99 4.67 19.05 15.66
CA PHE A 99 4.99 18.78 14.25
C PHE A 99 4.65 17.35 13.83
N LEU A 100 4.77 16.37 14.73
CA LEU A 100 4.32 15.00 14.47
C LEU A 100 2.80 14.92 14.30
N LEU A 101 2.05 15.70 15.09
CA LEU A 101 0.59 15.75 14.97
C LEU A 101 0.17 16.48 13.69
N GLU A 102 0.90 17.52 13.27
CA GLU A 102 0.68 18.20 11.98
C GLU A 102 0.93 17.25 10.80
N SER A 103 2.04 16.48 10.81
CA SER A 103 2.32 15.49 9.76
C SER A 103 1.32 14.33 9.75
N LEU A 104 0.90 13.86 10.92
CA LEU A 104 -0.13 12.83 11.06
C LEU A 104 -1.49 13.32 10.53
N LEU A 105 -1.90 14.54 10.88
CA LEU A 105 -3.16 15.10 10.37
C LEU A 105 -3.13 15.27 8.85
N LEU A 106 -2.02 15.75 8.29
CA LEU A 106 -1.85 15.87 6.84
C LEU A 106 -1.96 14.50 6.15
N SER A 107 -1.32 13.46 6.71
CA SER A 107 -1.38 12.11 6.12
C SER A 107 -2.75 11.47 6.28
N LEU A 108 -3.43 11.67 7.41
CA LEU A 108 -4.77 11.15 7.64
C LEU A 108 -5.80 11.83 6.74
N LEU A 109 -5.72 13.15 6.56
CA LEU A 109 -6.59 13.87 5.62
C LEU A 109 -6.37 13.38 4.18
N GLY A 110 -5.10 13.23 3.78
CA GLY A 110 -4.76 12.63 2.49
C GLY A 110 -5.28 11.20 2.35
N GLY A 111 -5.19 10.39 3.41
CA GLY A 111 -5.70 9.02 3.47
C GLY A 111 -7.21 8.94 3.31
N VAL A 112 -7.97 9.78 4.02
CA VAL A 112 -9.43 9.87 3.90
C VAL A 112 -9.82 10.29 2.48
N LEU A 113 -9.19 11.31 1.93
CA LEU A 113 -9.45 11.75 0.56
C LEU A 113 -9.09 10.65 -0.46
N GLY A 114 -7.97 9.95 -0.26
CA GLY A 114 -7.55 8.83 -1.09
C GLY A 114 -8.56 7.67 -1.05
N ILE A 115 -9.08 7.32 0.13
CA ILE A 115 -10.12 6.29 0.29
C ILE A 115 -11.40 6.70 -0.44
N LEU A 116 -11.85 7.95 -0.28
CA LEU A 116 -13.05 8.45 -0.95
C LEU A 116 -12.89 8.45 -2.49
N LEU A 117 -11.74 8.89 -2.99
CA LEU A 117 -11.44 8.86 -4.42
C LEU A 117 -11.34 7.43 -4.94
N GLY A 118 -10.65 6.54 -4.23
CA GLY A 118 -10.52 5.13 -4.58
C GLY A 118 -11.88 4.42 -4.61
N TRP A 119 -12.74 4.69 -3.64
CA TRP A 119 -14.11 4.18 -3.64
C TRP A 119 -14.93 4.71 -4.82
N GLY A 120 -14.86 6.01 -5.10
CA GLY A 120 -15.53 6.62 -6.25
C GLY A 120 -15.08 6.01 -7.59
N VAL A 121 -13.76 5.84 -7.78
CA VAL A 121 -13.20 5.18 -8.97
C VAL A 121 -13.67 3.72 -9.06
N SER A 122 -13.70 3.00 -7.94
CA SER A 122 -14.16 1.60 -7.90
C SER A 122 -15.62 1.47 -8.33
N VAL A 123 -16.50 2.38 -7.88
CA VAL A 123 -17.92 2.38 -8.27
C VAL A 123 -18.08 2.68 -9.77
N VAL A 124 -17.38 3.68 -10.30
CA VAL A 124 -17.45 4.04 -11.73
C VAL A 124 -16.89 2.93 -12.61
N ALA A 125 -15.75 2.35 -12.23
CA ALA A 125 -15.15 1.23 -12.95
C ALA A 125 -16.03 -0.02 -12.91
N GLY A 126 -16.64 -0.31 -11.75
CA GLY A 126 -17.56 -1.44 -11.63
C GLY A 126 -18.78 -1.32 -12.55
N ALA A 127 -19.35 -0.11 -12.67
CA ALA A 127 -20.44 0.15 -13.60
C ALA A 127 -20.01 0.09 -15.08
N ALA A 128 -18.78 0.47 -15.41
CA ALA A 128 -18.28 0.51 -16.79
C ALA A 128 -17.80 -0.85 -17.32
N PHE A 129 -17.25 -1.69 -16.45
CA PHE A 129 -16.59 -2.95 -16.82
C PHE A 129 -17.32 -4.21 -16.32
N ASP A 130 -18.48 -4.07 -15.68
CA ASP A 130 -19.29 -5.17 -15.10
C ASP A 130 -18.50 -6.04 -14.10
N VAL A 131 -17.57 -5.41 -13.36
CA VAL A 131 -16.76 -6.05 -12.32
C VAL A 131 -17.28 -5.62 -10.95
N PRO A 132 -17.57 -6.56 -10.02
CA PRO A 132 -18.08 -6.20 -8.70
C PRO A 132 -17.07 -5.37 -7.90
N ALA A 133 -17.47 -4.16 -7.53
CA ALA A 133 -16.71 -3.27 -6.65
C ALA A 133 -16.85 -3.70 -5.19
N LEU A 134 -16.00 -4.63 -4.74
CA LEU A 134 -15.95 -5.09 -3.36
C LEU A 134 -14.93 -4.26 -2.57
N VAL A 135 -15.41 -3.30 -1.78
CA VAL A 135 -14.59 -2.56 -0.82
C VAL A 135 -14.88 -3.09 0.57
N GLU A 136 -13.94 -3.87 1.12
CA GLU A 136 -14.08 -4.45 2.45
C GLU A 136 -13.63 -3.46 3.55
N ALA A 137 -14.35 -3.44 4.67
CA ALA A 137 -14.03 -2.56 5.81
C ALA A 137 -12.62 -2.81 6.37
N SER A 138 -12.14 -4.07 6.31
CA SER A 138 -10.79 -4.46 6.71
C SER A 138 -9.71 -3.76 5.88
N THR A 139 -9.90 -3.66 4.56
CA THR A 139 -8.99 -2.96 3.65
C THR A 139 -8.96 -1.47 3.94
N VAL A 140 -10.12 -0.86 4.19
CA VAL A 140 -10.22 0.58 4.52
C VAL A 140 -9.47 0.90 5.81
N LEU A 141 -9.66 0.09 6.85
CA LEU A 141 -8.94 0.24 8.13
C LEU A 141 -7.44 0.07 7.95
N LEU A 142 -7.01 -0.91 7.15
CA LEU A 142 -5.60 -1.15 6.84
C LEU A 142 -4.99 0.04 6.08
N SER A 143 -5.67 0.58 5.06
CA SER A 143 -5.23 1.76 4.32
C SER A 143 -5.13 3.00 5.22
N PHE A 144 -6.10 3.21 6.12
CA PHE A 144 -6.06 4.31 7.07
C PHE A 144 -4.91 4.19 8.06
N GLY A 145 -4.68 2.99 8.61
CA GLY A 145 -3.53 2.70 9.47
C GLY A 145 -2.20 2.90 8.76
N PHE A 146 -2.14 2.54 7.47
CA PHE A 146 -0.95 2.74 6.65
C PHE A 146 -0.67 4.22 6.39
N ALA A 147 -1.69 5.03 6.10
CA ALA A 147 -1.56 6.48 5.98
C ALA A 147 -1.07 7.13 7.28
N ALA A 148 -1.55 6.67 8.44
CA ALA A 148 -1.07 7.12 9.74
C ALA A 148 0.43 6.79 9.94
N ALA A 149 0.83 5.55 9.64
CA ALA A 149 2.21 5.10 9.76
C ALA A 149 3.16 5.93 8.90
N VAL A 150 2.78 6.25 7.66
CA VAL A 150 3.59 7.07 6.74
C VAL A 150 3.75 8.50 7.27
N GLY A 151 2.67 9.13 7.73
CA GLY A 151 2.74 10.48 8.31
C GLY A 151 3.64 10.56 9.53
N LEU A 152 3.67 9.50 10.35
CA LEU A 152 4.60 9.39 11.48
C LEU A 152 6.04 9.20 11.00
N ILE A 153 6.31 8.19 10.16
CA ILE A 153 7.68 7.85 9.71
C ILE A 153 8.35 9.05 9.03
N PHE A 154 7.67 9.67 8.05
CA PHE A 154 8.23 10.80 7.31
C PHE A 154 8.15 12.13 8.08
N GLY A 155 7.32 12.22 9.13
CA GLY A 155 7.23 13.37 10.03
C GLY A 155 8.29 13.41 11.13
N ILE A 156 8.89 12.27 11.51
CA ILE A 156 9.86 12.19 12.61
C ILE A 156 11.08 13.09 12.35
N TYR A 157 11.67 13.01 11.16
CA TYR A 157 12.87 13.78 10.84
C TYR A 157 12.65 15.32 10.92
N PRO A 158 11.65 15.91 10.24
CA PRO A 158 11.41 17.35 10.34
C PRO A 158 10.99 17.78 11.74
N ALA A 159 10.16 16.99 12.44
CA ALA A 159 9.75 17.28 13.81
C ALA A 159 10.95 17.28 14.77
N TRP A 160 11.86 16.32 14.62
CA TRP A 160 13.09 16.26 15.41
C TRP A 160 13.99 17.46 15.14
N ARG A 161 14.13 17.86 13.86
CA ARG A 161 14.89 19.04 13.45
C ARG A 161 14.30 20.32 14.07
N ALA A 162 12.99 20.50 14.01
CA ALA A 162 12.29 21.63 14.63
C ALA A 162 12.51 21.69 16.15
N SER A 163 12.35 20.54 16.82
CA SER A 163 12.51 20.45 18.28
C SER A 163 13.95 20.75 18.75
N SER A 164 14.94 20.59 17.86
CA SER A 164 16.37 20.75 18.17
C SER A 164 16.89 22.17 17.95
N LEU A 165 16.11 23.07 17.34
CA LEU A 165 16.50 24.47 17.10
C LEU A 165 16.85 25.21 18.40
N ARG A 166 18.00 25.90 18.45
CA ARG A 166 18.37 26.68 19.64
C ARG A 166 17.67 28.04 19.63
N PRO A 167 17.14 28.54 20.77
CA PRO A 167 16.46 29.84 20.82
C PRO A 167 17.33 30.99 20.30
N ILE A 168 18.63 30.94 20.60
CA ILE A 168 19.58 31.98 20.20
C ILE A 168 19.87 31.99 18.70
N GLU A 169 19.76 30.85 18.02
CA GLU A 169 19.90 30.76 16.57
C GLU A 169 18.62 31.24 15.89
N ALA A 170 17.46 30.87 16.43
CA ALA A 170 16.17 31.25 15.88
C ALA A 170 15.85 32.77 15.97
N LEU A 171 16.50 33.49 16.89
CA LEU A 171 16.36 34.95 17.04
C LEU A 171 17.45 35.74 16.30
N ARG A 172 18.49 35.07 15.79
CA ARG A 172 19.59 35.70 15.02
C ARG A 172 19.37 35.66 13.51
N TYR A 173 18.31 34.99 13.06
CA TYR A 173 17.86 35.02 11.67
C TYR A 173 17.08 36.32 11.44
N GLU A 174 17.70 37.22 10.68
CA GLU A 174 17.00 37.99 9.63
C GLU A 174 16.79 37.08 8.41
#